data_AF-A0A0B6ZYS6-F1
#
_entry.id   AF-A0A0B6ZYS6-F1
#
_cell.length_a   1.000
_cell.length_b   1.000
_cell.length_c   1.000
_cell.angle_alpha   90.00
_cell.angle_beta   90.00
_cell.angle_gamma   90.00
#
_symmetry.space_group_name_H-M   'P 1'
#
loop_
_entity.id
_entity.type
_entity.pdbx_description
1 polymer ?
#
loop_
_entity_poly.entity_id
_entity_poly.type
_entity_poly.pdbx_seq_one_letter_code
_entity_poly.pdbx_strand_id
1 'polypeptide(L)'
;DSFVIGSNTSCADVPASDHCNGPLPNGKKFLITVIVCTKVGCDEHKDDGVVFQTCACDESPPVGAIVGGVLGGLALIALICVIILLILRFRKHDKKRKRTSSTTSPSDYLISKEVKLKRPVKMRKFNDHVVMLHKDSNLLFQDEFESIQTLSKTFKNTCDEAKQEANRVKNRYVDILPYDQTRVKLDILSDGDETNDFINANYIPGYNSPREYIATQGPMYCTIPDFWRMVWEQKCKVIVMLSDLSEKGKRKVDLYWPENLGEPINYGPVVVEMTNFSQLNNYILRNFKVSRGEETRKMTHFFLPGWADFSADVSLDVVLGFVKSVRIESTSGNPGPIIVHCSAGVG
;
A
#
# COMPACT_ATOMS: atom_id res chain seq x y z
N ASP A 1 33.40 -8.82 -12.42
CA ASP A 1 33.88 -7.42 -12.42
C ASP A 1 32.71 -6.47 -12.46
N SER A 2 32.57 -5.59 -11.47
CA SER A 2 31.55 -4.54 -11.45
C SER A 2 32.12 -3.27 -12.10
N PHE A 3 31.42 -2.74 -13.11
CA PHE A 3 31.76 -1.46 -13.72
C PHE A 3 30.85 -0.37 -13.16
N VAL A 4 31.43 0.67 -12.56
CA VAL A 4 30.68 1.78 -11.96
C VAL A 4 30.78 3.01 -12.86
N ILE A 5 29.63 3.49 -13.33
CA ILE A 5 29.54 4.67 -14.19
C ILE A 5 29.84 5.94 -13.38
N GLY A 6 30.68 6.82 -13.92
CA GLY A 6 31.02 8.10 -13.31
C GLY A 6 32.11 8.06 -12.24
N SER A 7 32.94 7.02 -12.25
CA SER A 7 34.07 6.90 -11.31
C SER A 7 35.21 7.88 -11.60
N ASN A 8 35.31 8.45 -12.80
CA ASN A 8 36.39 9.35 -13.15
C ASN A 8 36.03 10.79 -12.81
N THR A 9 36.87 11.47 -12.03
CA THR A 9 36.61 12.83 -11.53
C THR A 9 36.96 13.94 -12.53
N SER A 10 37.63 13.64 -13.65
CA SER A 10 37.97 14.62 -14.68
C SER A 10 37.80 14.02 -16.08
N CYS A 11 36.86 14.55 -16.86
CA CYS A 11 36.72 14.30 -18.30
C CYS A 11 37.01 15.55 -19.14
N ALA A 12 37.52 16.63 -18.52
CA ALA A 12 37.68 17.92 -19.18
C ALA A 12 38.76 17.91 -20.27
N ASP A 13 39.72 16.99 -20.20
CA ASP A 13 40.90 16.93 -21.06
C ASP A 13 40.88 15.76 -22.07
N VAL A 14 39.77 15.03 -22.20
CA VAL A 14 39.66 13.89 -23.11
C VAL A 14 39.31 14.38 -24.53
N PRO A 15 40.11 14.03 -25.56
CA PRO A 15 39.78 14.37 -26.95
C PRO A 15 38.38 13.87 -27.33
N ALA A 16 37.65 14.61 -28.16
CA ALA A 16 36.27 14.28 -28.55
C ALA A 16 36.10 12.90 -29.25
N SER A 17 37.20 12.25 -29.63
CA SER A 17 37.23 10.91 -30.22
C SER A 17 37.30 9.76 -29.22
N ASP A 18 37.49 10.02 -27.91
CA ASP A 18 37.63 9.01 -26.87
C ASP A 18 36.46 9.01 -25.87
N HIS A 19 36.12 7.83 -25.36
CA HIS A 19 35.03 7.64 -24.39
C HIS A 19 35.52 7.86 -22.95
N CYS A 20 34.87 8.76 -22.21
CA CYS A 20 35.20 9.06 -20.81
C CYS A 20 34.14 8.53 -19.83
N ASN A 21 34.56 7.91 -18.71
CA ASN A 21 33.66 7.45 -17.64
C ASN A 21 33.42 8.52 -16.55
N GLY A 22 32.98 9.71 -16.95
CA GLY A 22 32.76 10.87 -16.06
C GLY A 22 31.41 10.87 -15.34
N PRO A 23 31.26 11.70 -14.29
CA PRO A 23 30.02 11.79 -13.53
C PRO A 23 28.86 12.22 -14.44
N LEU A 24 27.71 11.59 -14.25
CA LEU A 24 26.52 11.91 -15.02
C LEU A 24 25.95 13.28 -14.60
N PRO A 25 25.61 14.16 -15.56
CA PRO A 25 24.93 15.42 -15.28
C PRO A 25 23.66 15.24 -14.45
N ASN A 26 23.44 16.15 -13.51
CA ASN A 26 22.31 16.09 -12.59
C ASN A 26 20.96 16.42 -13.28
N GLY A 27 19.88 15.73 -12.90
CA GLY A 27 18.53 15.92 -13.42
C GLY A 27 18.33 15.55 -14.90
N LYS A 28 19.31 14.89 -15.54
CA LYS A 28 19.24 14.51 -16.96
C LYS A 28 18.78 13.06 -17.12
N LYS A 29 18.17 12.79 -18.27
CA LYS A 29 17.71 11.45 -18.68
C LYS A 29 18.75 10.82 -19.59
N PHE A 30 19.02 9.54 -19.37
CA PHE A 30 20.02 8.77 -20.10
C PHE A 30 19.41 7.45 -20.59
N LEU A 31 19.83 7.06 -21.80
CA LEU A 31 19.62 5.73 -22.35
C LEU A 31 20.94 4.97 -22.27
N ILE A 32 20.87 3.68 -21.94
CA ILE A 32 22.05 2.82 -21.87
C ILE A 32 22.10 2.00 -23.16
N THR A 33 23.23 2.08 -23.86
CA THR A 33 23.55 1.19 -24.98
C THR A 33 24.68 0.27 -24.52
N VAL A 34 24.50 -1.03 -24.65
CA VAL A 34 25.54 -2.01 -24.36
C VAL A 34 26.13 -2.47 -25.68
N ILE A 35 27.42 -2.23 -25.88
CA ILE A 35 28.16 -2.67 -27.07
C ILE A 35 29.03 -3.86 -26.67
N VAL A 36 28.82 -5.00 -27.33
CA VAL A 36 29.61 -6.22 -27.09
C VAL A 36 30.53 -6.43 -28.28
N CYS A 37 31.83 -6.32 -28.06
CA CYS A 37 32.84 -6.51 -29.09
C CYS A 37 33.52 -7.88 -28.98
N THR A 38 33.67 -8.54 -30.12
CA THR A 38 34.49 -9.76 -30.29
C THR A 38 35.57 -9.50 -31.33
N LYS A 39 36.46 -10.47 -31.54
CA LYS A 39 37.51 -10.39 -32.58
C LYS A 39 36.96 -10.27 -34.01
N VAL A 40 35.67 -10.56 -34.23
CA VAL A 40 35.01 -10.56 -35.55
C VAL A 40 34.21 -9.27 -35.78
N GLY A 41 33.96 -8.48 -34.74
CA GLY A 41 33.19 -7.24 -34.82
C GLY A 41 32.47 -6.91 -33.51
N CYS A 42 31.79 -5.76 -33.48
CA CYS A 42 31.00 -5.31 -32.35
C CYS A 42 29.51 -5.34 -32.70
N ASP A 43 28.68 -5.75 -31.75
CA ASP A 43 27.23 -5.70 -31.85
C ASP A 43 26.67 -4.76 -30.77
N GLU A 44 25.69 -3.93 -31.15
CA GLU A 44 25.07 -2.94 -30.27
C GLU A 44 23.67 -3.40 -29.85
N HIS A 45 23.46 -3.53 -28.53
CA HIS A 45 22.13 -3.74 -27.97
C HIS A 45 21.64 -2.44 -27.31
N LYS A 46 20.57 -1.87 -27.86
CA LYS A 46 19.85 -0.73 -27.29
C LYS A 46 18.66 -1.25 -26.52
N ASP A 47 18.57 -0.89 -25.24
CA ASP A 47 17.38 -1.19 -24.44
C ASP A 47 16.32 -0.12 -24.72
N ASP A 48 15.36 -0.44 -25.59
CA ASP A 48 14.38 0.52 -26.13
C ASP A 48 13.30 0.98 -25.13
N GLY A 49 13.41 0.61 -23.84
CA GLY A 49 12.37 0.87 -22.84
C GLY A 49 12.80 1.58 -21.56
N VAL A 50 14.09 1.61 -21.21
CA VAL A 50 14.52 2.01 -19.87
C VAL A 50 15.29 3.33 -19.89
N VAL A 51 14.62 4.40 -19.42
CA VAL A 51 15.22 5.73 -19.28
C VAL A 51 15.63 5.96 -17.82
N PHE A 52 16.92 6.15 -17.58
CA PHE A 52 17.46 6.45 -16.25
C PHE A 52 17.52 7.95 -16.03
N GLN A 53 17.17 8.43 -14.83
CA GLN A 53 17.24 9.85 -14.48
C GLN A 53 18.07 10.04 -13.20
N THR A 54 19.04 10.93 -13.25
CA THR A 54 19.84 11.31 -12.06
C THR A 54 18.99 12.17 -11.11
N CYS A 55 19.10 11.90 -9.80
CA CYS A 55 18.35 12.62 -8.77
C CYS A 55 18.83 14.07 -8.64
N ALA A 56 17.97 15.03 -8.99
CA ALA A 56 18.17 16.42 -8.63
C ALA A 56 18.17 16.54 -7.10
N CYS A 57 19.35 16.74 -6.51
CA CYS A 57 19.43 17.29 -5.16
C CYS A 57 18.86 18.71 -5.26
N ASP A 58 17.68 18.92 -4.67
CA ASP A 58 17.08 20.24 -4.53
C ASP A 58 18.14 21.20 -3.99
N GLU A 59 18.48 22.24 -4.77
CA GLU A 59 19.04 23.43 -4.18
C GLU A 59 18.00 23.96 -3.20
N SER A 60 18.40 24.00 -1.92
CA SER A 60 17.62 24.59 -0.84
C SER A 60 17.01 25.93 -1.31
N PRO A 61 15.70 26.16 -1.15
CA PRO A 61 15.08 27.39 -1.62
C PRO A 61 15.73 28.60 -0.93
N PRO A 62 15.80 29.77 -1.59
CA PRO A 62 16.45 30.94 -1.04
C PRO A 62 15.72 31.35 0.24
N VAL A 63 16.36 31.10 1.38
CA VAL A 63 15.87 31.32 2.75
C VAL A 63 15.31 32.74 2.94
N GLY A 64 15.80 33.72 2.17
CA GLY A 64 15.32 35.11 2.20
C GLY A 64 13.86 35.33 1.81
N ALA A 65 13.31 34.57 0.86
CA ALA A 65 11.91 34.74 0.42
C ALA A 65 10.91 34.18 1.44
N ILE A 66 11.27 33.07 2.09
CA ILE A 66 10.45 32.41 3.11
C ILE A 66 10.42 33.25 4.40
N VAL A 67 11.57 33.78 4.82
CA VAL A 67 11.65 34.65 6.02
C VAL A 67 10.91 35.98 5.80
N GLY A 68 10.98 36.56 4.60
CA GLY A 68 10.23 37.78 4.26
C GLY A 68 8.71 37.58 4.22
N GLY A 69 8.25 36.47 3.65
CA GLY A 69 6.83 36.12 3.57
C GLY A 69 6.21 35.84 4.95
N VAL A 70 6.95 35.13 5.83
CA VAL A 70 6.49 34.83 7.20
C VAL A 70 6.42 36.10 8.05
N LEU A 71 7.43 36.98 7.97
CA LEU A 71 7.40 38.26 8.70
C LEU A 71 6.30 39.20 8.20
N GLY A 72 6.10 39.29 6.88
CA GLY A 72 5.00 40.07 6.29
C GLY A 72 3.63 39.52 6.66
N GLY A 73 3.46 38.19 6.63
CA GLY A 73 2.24 37.51 7.05
C GLY A 73 1.92 37.72 8.53
N LEU A 74 2.93 37.60 9.41
CA LEU A 74 2.76 37.85 10.85
C LEU A 74 2.42 39.32 11.15
N ALA A 75 3.01 40.28 10.43
CA ALA A 75 2.67 41.69 10.56
C ALA A 75 1.23 41.98 10.10
N LEU A 76 0.77 41.34 9.01
CA LEU A 76 -0.60 41.47 8.53
C LEU A 76 -1.61 40.85 9.50
N ILE A 77 -1.31 39.67 10.05
CA ILE A 77 -2.13 39.03 11.08
C ILE A 77 -2.19 39.90 12.34
N ALA A 78 -1.06 40.46 12.78
CA ALA A 78 -1.03 41.38 13.92
C ALA A 78 -1.87 42.63 13.67
N LEU A 79 -1.82 43.21 12.45
CA LEU A 79 -2.63 44.36 12.07
C LEU A 79 -4.13 44.02 12.08
N ILE A 80 -4.50 42.86 11.54
CA ILE A 80 -5.88 42.34 11.57
C ILE A 80 -6.34 42.12 13.01
N CYS A 81 -5.50 41.53 13.86
CA CYS A 81 -5.80 41.36 15.29
C CYS A 81 -5.99 42.70 16.00
N VAL A 82 -5.19 43.72 15.70
CA VAL A 82 -5.35 45.07 16.25
C VAL A 82 -6.65 45.71 15.75
N ILE A 83 -6.98 45.59 14.47
CA ILE A 83 -8.25 46.08 13.90
C ILE A 83 -9.44 45.37 14.56
N ILE A 84 -9.39 44.04 14.72
CA ILE A 84 -10.41 43.27 15.42
C ILE A 84 -10.52 43.72 16.88
N LEU A 85 -9.39 43.95 17.58
CA LEU A 85 -9.41 44.44 18.96
C LEU A 85 -9.98 45.86 19.06
N LEU A 86 -9.72 46.74 18.08
CA LEU A 86 -10.31 48.07 18.00
C LEU A 86 -11.81 47.98 17.73
N ILE A 87 -12.26 47.14 16.79
CA ILE A 87 -13.68 46.89 16.52
C ILE A 87 -14.36 46.30 17.77
N LEU A 88 -13.72 45.36 18.47
CA LEU A 88 -14.24 44.79 19.72
C LEU A 88 -14.26 45.82 20.85
N ARG A 89 -13.30 46.75 20.92
CA ARG A 89 -13.32 47.88 21.87
C ARG A 89 -14.41 48.89 21.55
N PHE A 90 -14.63 49.23 20.28
CA PHE A 90 -15.74 50.08 19.85
C PHE A 90 -17.10 49.39 20.10
N ARG A 91 -17.23 48.09 19.83
CA ARG A 91 -18.42 47.30 20.16
C ARG A 91 -18.62 47.12 21.67
N LYS A 92 -17.56 47.09 22.48
CA LYS A 92 -17.64 47.13 23.95
C LYS A 92 -18.03 48.51 24.46
N HIS A 93 -17.59 49.59 23.82
CA HIS A 93 -18.00 50.96 24.15
C HIS A 93 -19.50 51.15 23.86
N ASP A 94 -20.01 50.61 22.76
CA ASP A 94 -21.45 50.58 22.45
C ASP A 94 -22.24 49.63 23.36
N LYS A 95 -21.70 48.44 23.69
CA LYS A 95 -22.34 47.50 24.62
C LYS A 95 -22.32 47.97 26.08
N LYS A 96 -21.39 48.84 26.50
CA LYS A 96 -21.43 49.46 27.85
C LYS A 96 -22.63 50.38 28.03
N ARG A 97 -23.28 50.81 26.94
CA ARG A 97 -24.54 51.57 26.94
C ARG A 97 -25.79 50.68 26.90
N LYS A 98 -25.66 49.37 26.62
CA LYS A 98 -26.75 48.38 26.60
C LYS A 98 -26.24 46.97 26.93
N ARG A 99 -26.34 46.57 28.20
CA ARG A 99 -26.90 45.27 28.69
C ARG A 99 -26.42 44.91 30.09
N THR A 100 -27.35 44.96 31.02
CA THR A 100 -27.56 43.87 31.99
C THR A 100 -27.85 42.54 31.25
N SER A 101 -27.46 41.45 31.91
CA SER A 101 -27.77 40.02 31.68
C SER A 101 -26.78 39.13 30.91
N SER A 102 -26.21 38.23 31.73
CA SER A 102 -25.81 36.82 31.56
C SER A 102 -24.72 36.41 30.56
N THR A 103 -23.70 35.76 31.13
CA THR A 103 -22.49 35.24 30.50
C THR A 103 -22.51 33.71 30.54
N THR A 104 -22.38 33.06 29.39
CA THR A 104 -21.90 31.67 29.30
C THR A 104 -20.89 31.63 28.16
N SER A 105 -19.68 31.13 28.44
CA SER A 105 -18.51 31.22 27.56
C SER A 105 -18.52 30.17 26.44
N PRO A 106 -18.11 30.51 25.20
CA PRO A 106 -18.02 29.58 24.06
C PRO A 106 -16.79 28.65 24.07
N SER A 107 -16.17 28.43 25.23
CA SER A 107 -14.89 27.70 25.36
C SER A 107 -15.05 26.20 25.63
N ASP A 108 -16.25 25.72 25.94
CA ASP A 108 -16.48 24.33 26.36
C ASP A 108 -16.94 23.39 25.23
N TYR A 109 -17.03 23.87 23.98
CA TYR A 109 -17.51 23.07 22.84
C TYR A 109 -16.42 22.24 22.13
N LEU A 110 -15.17 22.35 22.56
CA LEU A 110 -14.03 21.67 21.91
C LEU A 110 -13.42 20.52 22.73
N ILE A 111 -14.09 20.08 23.80
CA ILE A 111 -13.67 18.91 24.59
C ILE A 111 -14.77 17.85 24.54
N SER A 112 -14.39 16.67 24.03
CA SER A 112 -15.10 15.38 23.96
C SER A 112 -16.29 15.24 22.98
N LYS A 113 -16.03 15.25 21.66
CA LYS A 113 -16.75 14.32 20.78
C LYS A 113 -16.09 12.95 20.96
N GLU A 114 -16.63 12.15 21.87
CA GLU A 114 -16.22 10.75 22.02
C GLU A 114 -16.39 10.05 20.66
N VAL A 115 -15.29 9.62 20.06
CA VAL A 115 -15.32 9.02 18.72
C VAL A 115 -15.99 7.66 18.83
N LYS A 116 -17.17 7.52 18.24
CA LYS A 116 -17.93 6.27 18.30
C LYS A 116 -17.23 5.19 17.47
N LEU A 117 -16.91 4.06 18.12
CA LEU A 117 -16.34 2.88 17.48
C LEU A 117 -17.28 2.24 16.44
N LYS A 118 -18.60 2.32 16.66
CA LYS A 118 -19.62 1.73 15.78
C LYS A 118 -20.66 2.77 15.37
N ARG A 119 -21.00 2.80 14.08
CA ARG A 119 -22.00 3.71 13.48
C ARG A 119 -23.00 2.93 12.61
N PRO A 120 -23.87 2.09 13.19
CA PRO A 120 -24.77 1.25 12.40
C PRO A 120 -25.82 2.09 11.65
N VAL A 121 -26.01 1.80 10.36
CA VAL A 121 -27.01 2.44 9.49
C VAL A 121 -28.11 1.42 9.17
N LYS A 122 -29.37 1.79 9.40
CA LYS A 122 -30.51 0.92 9.03
C LYS A 122 -30.63 0.86 7.52
N MET A 123 -30.82 -0.33 6.95
CA MET A 123 -30.92 -0.55 5.49
C MET A 123 -31.91 0.42 4.81
N ARG A 124 -33.11 0.58 5.38
CA ARG A 124 -34.14 1.51 4.86
C ARG A 124 -33.74 2.99 4.84
N LYS A 125 -32.67 3.38 5.54
CA LYS A 125 -32.12 4.74 5.61
C LYS A 125 -30.78 4.86 4.88
N PHE A 126 -30.28 3.77 4.27
CA PHE A 126 -28.94 3.75 3.70
C PHE A 126 -28.78 4.77 2.58
N ASN A 127 -29.75 4.85 1.66
CA ASN A 127 -29.73 5.83 0.57
C ASN A 127 -29.68 7.27 1.09
N ASP A 128 -30.59 7.64 2.00
CA ASP A 128 -30.63 8.99 2.59
C ASP A 128 -29.33 9.32 3.34
N HIS A 129 -28.74 8.33 4.01
CA HIS A 129 -27.49 8.47 4.71
C HIS A 129 -26.33 8.74 3.74
N VAL A 130 -26.20 7.97 2.67
CA VAL A 130 -25.17 8.16 1.63
C VAL A 130 -25.33 9.51 0.94
N VAL A 131 -26.55 9.92 0.58
CA VAL A 131 -26.82 11.23 -0.01
C VAL A 131 -26.41 12.36 0.95
N MET A 132 -26.67 12.19 2.24
CA MET A 132 -26.25 13.15 3.25
C MET A 132 -24.73 13.23 3.38
N LEU A 133 -24.02 12.09 3.35
CA LEU A 133 -22.56 12.06 3.46
C LEU A 133 -21.83 12.66 2.24
N HIS A 134 -22.45 12.62 1.05
CA HIS A 134 -21.91 13.22 -0.17
C HIS A 134 -22.01 14.75 -0.22
N LYS A 135 -22.79 15.37 0.68
CA LYS A 135 -22.96 16.83 0.71
C LYS A 135 -21.61 17.53 0.93
N ASP A 136 -21.55 18.77 0.48
CA ASP A 136 -20.41 19.66 0.69
C ASP A 136 -19.09 19.01 0.24
N SER A 137 -19.10 18.39 -0.94
CA SER A 137 -17.95 17.71 -1.54
C SER A 137 -17.39 16.58 -0.66
N ASN A 138 -18.27 15.68 -0.19
CA ASN A 138 -17.93 14.52 0.65
C ASN A 138 -17.34 14.88 2.03
N LEU A 139 -17.58 16.10 2.54
CA LEU A 139 -17.02 16.55 3.82
C LEU A 139 -17.30 15.57 4.96
N LEU A 140 -18.52 15.04 5.03
CA LEU A 140 -18.90 14.10 6.09
C LEU A 140 -18.30 12.70 5.91
N PHE A 141 -18.05 12.25 4.67
CA PHE A 141 -17.27 11.04 4.43
C PHE A 141 -15.83 11.22 4.88
N GLN A 142 -15.23 12.38 4.58
CA GLN A 142 -13.87 12.70 5.01
C GLN A 142 -13.77 12.73 6.54
N ASP A 143 -14.66 13.44 7.22
CA ASP A 143 -14.75 13.48 8.68
C ASP A 143 -14.90 12.06 9.27
N GLU A 144 -15.74 11.23 8.65
CA GLU A 144 -15.93 9.85 9.08
C GLU A 144 -14.67 9.01 8.90
N PHE A 145 -14.01 9.09 7.75
CA PHE A 145 -12.78 8.36 7.47
C PHE A 145 -11.62 8.80 8.39
N GLU A 146 -11.41 10.12 8.57
CA GLU A 146 -10.37 10.66 9.45
C GLU A 146 -10.58 10.26 10.92
N SER A 147 -11.83 10.07 11.33
CA SER A 147 -12.13 9.60 12.68
C SER A 147 -11.62 8.16 12.93
N ILE A 148 -11.46 7.33 11.90
CA ILE A 148 -10.85 5.99 12.00
C ILE A 148 -9.38 6.12 12.40
N GLN A 149 -8.66 7.11 11.86
CA GLN A 149 -7.26 7.39 12.27
C GLN A 149 -7.15 7.87 13.71
N THR A 150 -8.19 8.54 14.22
CA THR A 150 -8.23 8.91 15.64
C THR A 150 -8.49 7.68 16.52
N LEU A 151 -9.40 6.80 16.10
CA LEU A 151 -9.67 5.54 16.78
C LEU A 151 -8.46 4.61 16.76
N SER A 152 -7.73 4.51 15.65
CA SER A 152 -6.58 3.61 15.52
C SER A 152 -5.52 3.88 16.60
N LYS A 153 -5.30 5.15 16.96
CA LYS A 153 -4.38 5.59 18.02
C LYS A 153 -4.78 5.12 19.43
N THR A 154 -6.04 4.76 19.63
CA THR A 154 -6.52 4.22 20.93
C THR A 154 -6.18 2.75 21.11
N PHE A 155 -5.92 2.02 20.03
CA PHE A 155 -5.49 0.63 20.08
C PHE A 155 -3.99 0.55 20.34
N LYS A 156 -3.62 -0.17 21.40
CA LYS A 156 -2.22 -0.43 21.75
C LYS A 156 -1.74 -1.71 21.08
N ASN A 157 -1.65 -1.69 19.75
CA ASN A 157 -1.06 -2.80 18.99
C ASN A 157 0.44 -2.56 18.77
N THR A 158 1.19 -3.65 18.69
CA THR A 158 2.64 -3.64 18.49
C THR A 158 2.98 -4.30 17.16
N CYS A 159 4.17 -4.02 16.63
CA CYS A 159 4.68 -4.60 15.38
C CYS A 159 6.14 -5.02 15.58
N ASP A 160 6.47 -5.51 16.77
CA ASP A 160 7.85 -5.72 17.21
C ASP A 160 8.50 -6.85 16.44
N GLU A 161 7.74 -7.92 16.14
CA GLU A 161 8.21 -9.06 15.34
C GLU A 161 8.59 -8.62 13.91
N ALA A 162 7.77 -7.77 13.30
CA ALA A 162 8.02 -7.25 11.97
C ALA A 162 9.24 -6.33 11.89
N LYS A 163 9.63 -5.71 13.02
CA LYS A 163 10.76 -4.77 13.12
C LYS A 163 12.10 -5.45 13.43
N GLN A 164 12.09 -6.72 13.83
CA GLN A 164 13.31 -7.49 14.05
C GLN A 164 14.16 -7.51 12.77
N GLU A 165 15.48 -7.42 12.92
CA GLU A 165 16.41 -7.28 11.79
C GLU A 165 16.23 -8.39 10.74
N ALA A 166 16.05 -9.64 11.19
CA ALA A 166 15.81 -10.78 10.33
C ALA A 166 14.50 -10.72 9.53
N ASN A 167 13.49 -9.97 9.98
CA ASN A 167 12.17 -9.86 9.36
C ASN A 167 12.01 -8.64 8.46
N ARG A 168 12.89 -7.64 8.58
CA ARG A 168 12.81 -6.39 7.78
C ARG A 168 12.78 -6.68 6.28
N VAL A 169 13.60 -7.62 5.83
CA VAL A 169 13.70 -8.04 4.42
C VAL A 169 12.45 -8.75 3.89
N LYS A 170 11.54 -9.19 4.78
CA LYS A 170 10.28 -9.85 4.44
C LYS A 170 9.11 -8.87 4.31
N ASN A 171 9.31 -7.58 4.62
CA ASN A 171 8.30 -6.54 4.47
C ASN A 171 8.51 -5.76 3.16
N ARG A 172 7.46 -5.64 2.33
CA ARG A 172 7.51 -4.86 1.09
C ARG A 172 7.62 -3.36 1.35
N TYR A 173 6.98 -2.88 2.41
CA TYR A 173 6.97 -1.49 2.82
C TYR A 173 7.34 -1.36 4.30
N VAL A 174 8.20 -0.42 4.63
CA VAL A 174 8.71 -0.21 6.00
C VAL A 174 7.66 0.34 6.95
N ASP A 175 6.62 0.97 6.42
CA ASP A 175 5.51 1.60 7.12
C ASP A 175 4.23 0.73 7.17
N ILE A 176 4.22 -0.41 6.46
CA ILE A 176 3.11 -1.36 6.45
C ILE A 176 3.56 -2.66 7.12
N LEU A 177 3.40 -2.72 8.43
CA LEU A 177 3.84 -3.83 9.27
C LEU A 177 2.65 -4.52 9.93
N PRO A 178 2.65 -5.86 10.02
CA PRO A 178 1.56 -6.59 10.66
C PRO A 178 1.57 -6.36 12.17
N TYR A 179 0.39 -6.32 12.78
CA TYR A 179 0.27 -6.29 14.24
C TYR A 179 0.61 -7.65 14.86
N ASP A 180 1.41 -7.67 15.92
CA ASP A 180 1.85 -8.90 16.59
C ASP A 180 0.67 -9.72 17.14
N GLN A 181 -0.39 -9.03 17.58
CA GLN A 181 -1.58 -9.62 18.19
C GLN A 181 -2.40 -10.47 17.21
N THR A 182 -2.34 -10.15 15.92
CA THR A 182 -3.17 -10.80 14.89
C THR A 182 -2.36 -11.36 13.74
N ARG A 183 -1.02 -11.31 13.80
CA ARG A 183 -0.17 -11.81 12.72
C ARG A 183 -0.39 -13.30 12.50
N VAL A 184 -0.28 -13.73 11.25
CA VAL A 184 -0.21 -15.16 10.92
C VAL A 184 1.18 -15.66 11.32
N LYS A 185 1.22 -16.82 11.97
CA LYS A 185 2.46 -17.47 12.40
C LYS A 185 2.66 -18.75 11.59
N LEU A 186 3.82 -18.90 10.99
CA LEU A 186 4.19 -20.10 10.24
C LEU A 186 4.80 -21.14 11.19
N ASP A 187 4.62 -22.42 10.87
CA ASP A 187 5.25 -23.49 11.64
C ASP A 187 6.77 -23.44 11.47
N ILE A 188 7.50 -23.63 12.57
CA ILE A 188 8.96 -23.70 12.59
C ILE A 188 9.37 -25.05 12.00
N LEU A 189 10.08 -25.02 10.87
CA LEU A 189 10.60 -26.23 10.22
C LEU A 189 11.88 -26.65 10.95
N SER A 190 11.92 -27.87 11.50
CA SER A 190 13.06 -28.39 12.25
C SER A 190 14.23 -28.75 11.32
N ASP A 191 15.30 -27.96 11.36
CA ASP A 191 16.73 -28.37 11.41
C ASP A 191 17.62 -27.12 11.30
N GLY A 192 18.17 -26.68 12.43
CA GLY A 192 19.35 -25.80 12.49
C GLY A 192 19.17 -24.32 12.19
N ASP A 193 18.07 -23.88 11.58
CA ASP A 193 17.77 -22.47 11.35
C ASP A 193 16.54 -22.07 12.17
N GLU A 194 16.72 -21.24 13.20
CA GLU A 194 15.63 -20.64 14.00
C GLU A 194 14.78 -19.64 13.18
N THR A 195 14.74 -19.77 11.85
CA THR A 195 14.37 -18.69 10.95
C THR A 195 12.86 -18.58 10.77
N ASN A 196 12.31 -17.89 11.77
CA ASN A 196 11.17 -16.98 11.73
C ASN A 196 9.84 -17.56 11.26
N ASP A 197 8.92 -17.70 12.23
CA ASP A 197 7.48 -17.90 12.06
C ASP A 197 6.78 -16.72 11.33
N PHE A 198 7.55 -15.78 10.80
CA PHE A 198 7.12 -14.49 10.31
C PHE A 198 6.78 -14.51 8.82
N ILE A 199 5.59 -13.99 8.55
CA ILE A 199 5.13 -13.51 7.25
C ILE A 199 4.35 -12.22 7.48
N ASN A 200 4.44 -11.24 6.56
CA ASN A 200 3.65 -10.02 6.63
C ASN A 200 2.18 -10.33 6.25
N ALA A 201 1.42 -10.76 7.26
CA ALA A 201 0.02 -11.09 7.15
C ALA A 201 -0.70 -11.01 8.49
N ASN A 202 -1.97 -10.61 8.50
CA ASN A 202 -2.83 -10.60 9.68
C ASN A 202 -4.15 -11.34 9.42
N TYR A 203 -4.65 -12.04 10.43
CA TYR A 203 -6.04 -12.48 10.42
C TYR A 203 -6.98 -11.28 10.56
N ILE A 204 -7.96 -11.21 9.67
CA ILE A 204 -8.99 -10.16 9.67
C ILE A 204 -10.35 -10.80 9.93
N PRO A 205 -11.13 -10.26 10.88
CA PRO A 205 -12.47 -10.75 11.14
C PRO A 205 -13.39 -10.44 9.95
N GLY A 206 -14.30 -11.35 9.67
CA GLY A 206 -15.41 -11.12 8.77
C GLY A 206 -16.75 -11.27 9.46
N TYR A 207 -17.80 -11.38 8.66
CA TYR A 207 -19.16 -11.54 9.17
C TYR A 207 -19.38 -12.91 9.82
N ASN A 208 -18.74 -13.96 9.29
CA ASN A 208 -18.97 -15.36 9.67
C ASN A 208 -17.96 -15.87 10.70
N SER A 209 -16.75 -15.30 10.74
CA SER A 209 -15.67 -15.80 11.60
C SER A 209 -14.73 -14.67 12.05
N PRO A 210 -14.19 -14.73 13.29
CA PRO A 210 -13.16 -13.79 13.75
C PRO A 210 -11.83 -13.91 12.99
N ARG A 211 -11.63 -15.00 12.23
CA ARG A 211 -10.48 -15.23 11.34
C ARG A 211 -10.97 -15.64 9.96
N GLU A 212 -11.91 -14.88 9.39
CA GLU A 212 -12.50 -15.20 8.09
C GLU A 212 -11.53 -14.92 6.93
N TYR A 213 -10.67 -13.91 7.07
CA TYR A 213 -9.65 -13.59 6.07
C TYR A 213 -8.25 -13.59 6.66
N ILE A 214 -7.30 -13.71 5.75
CA ILE A 214 -5.92 -13.28 5.94
C ILE A 214 -5.68 -12.13 4.97
N ALA A 215 -5.39 -10.94 5.49
CA ALA A 215 -4.84 -9.84 4.69
C ALA A 215 -3.32 -9.96 4.71
N THR A 216 -2.69 -9.93 3.54
CA THR A 216 -1.25 -10.09 3.38
C THR A 216 -0.72 -9.17 2.28
N GLN A 217 0.56 -8.80 2.35
CA GLN A 217 1.20 -8.05 1.28
C GLN A 217 1.27 -8.88 -0.02
N GLY A 218 1.46 -8.21 -1.15
CA GLY A 218 1.80 -8.87 -2.40
C GLY A 218 3.13 -9.62 -2.24
N PRO A 219 3.17 -10.96 -2.47
CA PRO A 219 4.39 -11.75 -2.30
C PRO A 219 5.59 -11.13 -2.99
N MET A 220 6.73 -11.14 -2.31
CA MET A 220 8.04 -10.78 -2.87
C MET A 220 8.78 -12.04 -3.26
N TYR A 221 9.72 -11.95 -4.20
CA TYR A 221 10.53 -13.11 -4.60
C TYR A 221 11.06 -13.93 -3.41
N CYS A 222 11.60 -13.27 -2.38
CA CYS A 222 12.12 -13.92 -1.17
C CYS A 222 11.04 -14.46 -0.22
N THR A 223 9.76 -14.07 -0.36
CA THR A 223 8.66 -14.48 0.51
C THR A 223 7.64 -15.40 -0.18
N ILE A 224 7.83 -15.74 -1.46
CA ILE A 224 6.93 -16.67 -2.18
C ILE A 224 6.85 -18.04 -1.49
N PRO A 225 7.96 -18.67 -1.03
CA PRO A 225 7.87 -19.93 -0.30
C PRO A 225 7.09 -19.80 1.01
N ASP A 226 7.29 -18.69 1.76
CA ASP A 226 6.54 -18.39 2.98
C ASP A 226 5.05 -18.21 2.71
N PHE A 227 4.69 -17.55 1.61
CA PHE A 227 3.30 -17.36 1.20
C PHE A 227 2.60 -18.70 0.91
N TRP A 228 3.22 -19.61 0.16
CA TRP A 228 2.63 -20.92 -0.11
C TRP A 228 2.62 -21.83 1.12
N ARG A 229 3.61 -21.70 2.00
CA ARG A 229 3.59 -22.35 3.31
C ARG A 229 2.41 -21.86 4.15
N MET A 230 2.16 -20.54 4.20
CA MET A 230 0.98 -19.96 4.83
C MET A 230 -0.32 -20.51 4.26
N VAL A 231 -0.46 -20.51 2.93
CA VAL A 231 -1.61 -21.08 2.22
C VAL A 231 -1.89 -22.51 2.70
N TRP A 232 -0.86 -23.34 2.78
CA TRP A 232 -0.96 -24.73 3.17
C TRP A 232 -1.32 -24.89 4.66
N GLU A 233 -0.57 -24.27 5.56
CA GLU A 233 -0.73 -24.43 7.01
C GLU A 233 -2.09 -23.91 7.48
N GLN A 234 -2.55 -22.81 6.89
CA GLN A 234 -3.85 -22.20 7.20
C GLN A 234 -5.02 -22.87 6.48
N LYS A 235 -4.77 -23.91 5.67
CA LYS A 235 -5.79 -24.68 4.92
C LYS A 235 -6.65 -23.76 4.02
N CYS A 236 -6.05 -22.71 3.48
CA CYS A 236 -6.74 -21.75 2.64
C CYS A 236 -7.15 -22.41 1.32
N LYS A 237 -8.39 -22.20 0.89
CA LYS A 237 -8.88 -22.65 -0.42
C LYS A 237 -9.03 -21.54 -1.45
N VAL A 238 -9.10 -20.29 -0.99
CA VAL A 238 -9.38 -19.15 -1.87
C VAL A 238 -8.29 -18.10 -1.66
N ILE A 239 -7.70 -17.65 -2.77
CA ILE A 239 -6.83 -16.47 -2.83
C ILE A 239 -7.53 -15.41 -3.67
N VAL A 240 -7.54 -14.17 -3.19
CA VAL A 240 -8.04 -12.99 -3.88
C VAL A 240 -6.88 -12.04 -4.09
N MET A 241 -6.54 -11.78 -5.35
CA MET A 241 -5.51 -10.87 -5.82
C MET A 241 -6.17 -9.62 -6.41
N LEU A 242 -5.86 -8.46 -5.84
CA LEU A 242 -6.46 -7.16 -6.17
C LEU A 242 -5.45 -6.13 -6.68
N SER A 243 -4.34 -6.58 -7.26
CA SER A 243 -3.30 -5.70 -7.83
C SER A 243 -2.60 -6.42 -8.96
N ASP A 244 -2.23 -5.69 -10.01
CA ASP A 244 -1.39 -6.19 -11.09
C ASP A 244 0.05 -6.48 -10.58
N LEU A 245 0.84 -7.23 -11.34
CA LEU A 245 2.24 -7.51 -10.98
C LEU A 245 3.10 -6.23 -10.95
N SER A 246 2.77 -5.27 -11.82
CA SER A 246 3.46 -4.00 -11.92
C SER A 246 2.50 -2.88 -12.33
N GLU A 247 2.72 -1.68 -11.79
CA GLU A 247 1.97 -0.49 -12.15
C GLU A 247 2.93 0.66 -12.40
N LYS A 248 2.78 1.35 -13.54
CA LYS A 248 3.63 2.49 -13.93
C LYS A 248 5.14 2.17 -13.82
N GLY A 249 5.52 0.95 -14.21
CA GLY A 249 6.90 0.44 -14.15
C GLY A 249 7.39 0.03 -12.76
N LYS A 250 6.57 0.17 -11.70
CA LYS A 250 6.91 -0.26 -10.33
C LYS A 250 6.34 -1.63 -10.05
N ARG A 251 7.18 -2.55 -9.57
CA ARG A 251 6.76 -3.89 -9.14
C ARG A 251 5.87 -3.80 -7.90
N LYS A 252 4.69 -4.41 -7.96
CA LYS A 252 3.68 -4.42 -6.90
C LYS A 252 3.54 -5.78 -6.23
N VAL A 253 3.64 -6.83 -7.04
CA VAL A 253 3.55 -8.23 -6.65
C VAL A 253 4.53 -9.02 -7.51
N ASP A 254 5.29 -9.94 -6.93
CA ASP A 254 6.09 -10.89 -7.71
C ASP A 254 5.21 -12.07 -8.14
N LEU A 255 5.45 -12.59 -9.35
CA LEU A 255 4.73 -13.75 -9.87
C LEU A 255 4.96 -14.95 -8.95
N TYR A 256 3.90 -15.45 -8.32
CA TYR A 256 3.98 -16.51 -7.32
C TYR A 256 3.27 -17.80 -7.72
N TRP A 257 2.87 -17.95 -8.98
CA TRP A 257 2.18 -19.15 -9.46
C TRP A 257 2.81 -19.69 -10.75
N PRO A 258 2.62 -20.99 -11.08
CA PRO A 258 3.05 -21.54 -12.37
C PRO A 258 2.32 -20.89 -13.54
N GLU A 259 3.03 -20.53 -14.61
CA GLU A 259 2.42 -19.92 -15.80
C GLU A 259 1.88 -20.96 -16.78
N ASN A 260 2.48 -22.15 -16.80
CA ASN A 260 2.11 -23.21 -17.71
C ASN A 260 1.10 -24.17 -17.07
N LEU A 261 0.09 -24.56 -17.84
CA LEU A 261 -0.95 -25.48 -17.40
C LEU A 261 -0.37 -26.91 -17.26
N GLY A 262 -0.63 -27.56 -16.13
CA GLY A 262 -0.17 -28.93 -15.85
C GLY A 262 1.32 -29.03 -15.49
N GLU A 263 2.07 -27.93 -15.44
CA GLU A 263 3.47 -27.91 -15.04
C GLU A 263 3.59 -27.50 -13.56
N PRO A 264 3.94 -28.44 -12.66
CA PRO A 264 4.09 -28.13 -11.24
C PRO A 264 5.39 -27.36 -10.96
N ILE A 265 5.32 -26.39 -10.04
CA ILE A 265 6.48 -25.68 -9.48
C ILE A 265 6.58 -25.93 -7.98
N ASN A 266 7.80 -26.08 -7.49
CA ASN A 266 8.10 -26.23 -6.07
C ASN A 266 8.37 -24.87 -5.43
N TYR A 267 7.62 -24.54 -4.38
CA TYR A 267 7.83 -23.39 -3.51
C TYR A 267 8.17 -23.89 -2.09
N GLY A 268 9.44 -24.20 -1.86
CA GLY A 268 9.89 -24.87 -0.64
C GLY A 268 9.23 -26.25 -0.50
N PRO A 269 8.55 -26.57 0.62
CA PRO A 269 7.91 -27.87 0.82
C PRO A 269 6.56 -28.02 0.09
N VAL A 270 6.06 -26.96 -0.55
CA VAL A 270 4.74 -26.93 -1.21
C VAL A 270 4.91 -26.99 -2.72
N VAL A 271 4.21 -27.93 -3.37
CA VAL A 271 4.17 -28.08 -4.83
C VAL A 271 2.86 -27.51 -5.34
N VAL A 272 2.91 -26.62 -6.32
CA VAL A 272 1.73 -25.96 -6.90
C VAL A 272 1.68 -26.25 -8.39
N GLU A 273 0.54 -26.73 -8.85
CA GLU A 273 0.27 -27.04 -10.25
C GLU A 273 -0.99 -26.28 -10.68
N MET A 274 -0.91 -25.52 -11.78
CA MET A 274 -2.09 -24.91 -12.37
C MET A 274 -2.86 -25.95 -13.18
N THR A 275 -4.09 -26.24 -12.76
CA THR A 275 -4.96 -27.26 -13.38
C THR A 275 -6.03 -26.67 -14.27
N ASN A 276 -6.38 -25.40 -14.08
CA ASN A 276 -7.30 -24.66 -14.94
C ASN A 276 -6.95 -23.18 -14.93
N PHE A 277 -7.17 -22.51 -16.06
CA PHE A 277 -7.11 -21.08 -16.25
C PHE A 277 -8.38 -20.64 -16.98
N SER A 278 -9.09 -19.65 -16.44
CA SER A 278 -10.29 -19.10 -17.04
C SER A 278 -10.27 -17.58 -16.95
N GLN A 279 -10.29 -16.92 -18.11
CA GLN A 279 -10.43 -15.47 -18.18
C GLN A 279 -11.91 -15.13 -18.41
N LEU A 280 -12.51 -14.50 -17.41
CA LEU A 280 -13.85 -13.91 -17.52
C LEU A 280 -13.69 -12.43 -17.88
N ASN A 281 -14.77 -11.79 -18.37
CA ASN A 281 -14.71 -10.44 -18.93
C ASN A 281 -14.00 -9.41 -18.03
N ASN A 282 -14.12 -9.54 -16.70
CA ASN A 282 -13.61 -8.56 -15.76
C ASN A 282 -12.61 -9.13 -14.73
N TYR A 283 -12.38 -10.44 -14.70
CA TYR A 283 -11.48 -11.06 -13.73
C TYR A 283 -11.01 -12.43 -14.22
N ILE A 284 -9.88 -12.88 -13.67
CA ILE A 284 -9.22 -14.13 -14.02
C ILE A 284 -9.38 -15.12 -12.86
N LEU A 285 -9.64 -16.38 -13.21
CA LEU A 285 -9.67 -17.51 -12.30
C LEU A 285 -8.55 -18.49 -12.65
N ARG A 286 -7.85 -18.97 -11.62
CA ARG A 286 -6.91 -20.07 -11.73
C ARG A 286 -7.25 -21.13 -10.69
N ASN A 287 -7.30 -22.38 -11.10
CA ASN A 287 -7.46 -23.49 -10.16
C ASN A 287 -6.13 -24.18 -10.00
N PHE A 288 -5.69 -24.27 -8.75
CA PHE A 288 -4.45 -24.91 -8.37
C PHE A 288 -4.70 -26.24 -7.68
N LYS A 289 -3.84 -27.20 -7.99
CA LYS A 289 -3.60 -28.38 -7.16
C LYS A 289 -2.36 -28.08 -6.33
N VAL A 290 -2.55 -27.98 -5.02
CA VAL A 290 -1.48 -27.67 -4.05
C VAL A 290 -1.19 -28.93 -3.26
N SER A 291 0.08 -29.31 -3.13
CA SER A 291 0.48 -30.57 -2.48
C SER A 291 1.63 -30.36 -1.51
N ARG A 292 1.66 -31.10 -0.41
CA ARG A 292 2.80 -31.20 0.52
C ARG A 292 2.90 -32.64 1.00
N GLY A 293 4.00 -33.31 0.65
CA GLY A 293 4.11 -34.76 0.84
C GLY A 293 3.06 -35.49 0.00
N GLU A 294 2.27 -36.36 0.63
CA GLU A 294 1.21 -37.13 -0.05
C GLU A 294 -0.16 -36.42 -0.05
N GLU A 295 -0.34 -35.39 0.78
CA GLU A 295 -1.60 -34.67 0.84
C GLU A 295 -1.72 -33.68 -0.32
N THR A 296 -2.89 -33.64 -0.94
CA THR A 296 -3.22 -32.74 -2.05
C THR A 296 -4.53 -32.00 -1.77
N ARG A 297 -4.57 -30.71 -2.09
CA ARG A 297 -5.74 -29.83 -1.92
C ARG A 297 -6.01 -29.04 -3.19
N LYS A 298 -7.29 -28.81 -3.48
CA LYS A 298 -7.72 -27.89 -4.53
C LYS A 298 -7.84 -26.48 -3.96
N MET A 299 -7.38 -25.51 -4.75
CA MET A 299 -7.44 -24.09 -4.43
C MET A 299 -7.90 -23.30 -5.65
N THR A 300 -8.63 -22.21 -5.41
CA THR A 300 -9.09 -21.29 -6.44
C THR A 300 -8.50 -19.90 -6.18
N HIS A 301 -7.87 -19.34 -7.20
CA HIS A 301 -7.28 -18.01 -7.22
C HIS A 301 -8.11 -17.08 -8.09
N PHE A 302 -8.58 -15.99 -7.48
CA PHE A 302 -9.34 -14.94 -8.11
C PHE A 302 -8.44 -13.73 -8.28
N PHE A 303 -8.36 -13.21 -9.50
CA PHE A 303 -7.58 -12.02 -9.80
C PHE A 303 -8.44 -10.98 -10.50
N LEU A 304 -8.54 -9.79 -9.89
CA LEU A 304 -9.20 -8.63 -10.47
C LEU A 304 -8.13 -7.67 -11.03
N PRO A 305 -7.85 -7.72 -12.35
CA PRO A 305 -6.82 -6.89 -12.98
C PRO A 305 -7.25 -5.43 -13.13
N GLY A 306 -6.28 -4.52 -13.26
CA GLY A 306 -6.54 -3.12 -13.63
C GLY A 306 -7.12 -2.25 -12.52
N TRP A 307 -7.17 -2.74 -11.28
CA TRP A 307 -7.48 -1.90 -10.12
C TRP A 307 -6.19 -1.20 -9.68
N ALA A 308 -5.99 0.04 -10.13
CA ALA A 308 -4.76 0.78 -9.87
C ALA A 308 -4.61 1.18 -8.38
N ASP A 309 -3.36 1.29 -7.93
CA ASP A 309 -3.10 1.79 -6.58
C ASP A 309 -3.65 3.21 -6.38
N PHE A 310 -4.23 3.42 -5.20
CA PHE A 310 -4.83 4.68 -4.76
C PHE A 310 -6.02 5.14 -5.63
N SER A 311 -6.62 4.25 -6.42
CA SER A 311 -7.86 4.52 -7.16
C SER A 311 -9.03 3.67 -6.63
N ALA A 312 -10.24 4.15 -6.95
CA ALA A 312 -11.50 3.44 -6.77
C ALA A 312 -12.34 3.56 -8.04
N ASP A 313 -11.69 3.35 -9.20
CA ASP A 313 -12.23 3.56 -10.54
C ASP A 313 -12.82 2.30 -11.18
N VAL A 314 -12.78 1.17 -10.48
CA VAL A 314 -13.45 -0.06 -10.92
C VAL A 314 -14.96 0.09 -10.80
N SER A 315 -15.68 -0.31 -11.85
CA SER A 315 -17.14 -0.32 -11.90
C SER A 315 -17.75 -1.11 -10.73
N LEU A 316 -18.81 -0.57 -10.12
CA LEU A 316 -19.51 -1.21 -9.01
C LEU A 316 -20.02 -2.61 -9.38
N ASP A 317 -20.58 -2.79 -10.58
CA ASP A 317 -21.11 -4.09 -11.03
C ASP A 317 -19.99 -5.14 -11.13
N VAL A 318 -18.79 -4.72 -11.51
CA VAL A 318 -17.61 -5.58 -11.56
C VAL A 318 -17.23 -6.03 -10.14
N VAL A 319 -17.10 -5.09 -9.20
CA VAL A 319 -16.74 -5.39 -7.81
C VAL A 319 -17.80 -6.30 -7.16
N LEU A 320 -19.08 -5.98 -7.30
CA LEU A 320 -20.16 -6.78 -6.72
C LEU A 320 -20.23 -8.18 -7.33
N GLY A 321 -20.08 -8.30 -8.65
CA GLY A 321 -20.03 -9.59 -9.34
C GLY A 321 -18.85 -10.44 -8.88
N PHE A 322 -17.67 -9.82 -8.78
CA PHE A 322 -16.45 -10.47 -8.29
C PHE A 322 -16.59 -10.98 -6.86
N VAL A 323 -17.04 -10.11 -5.94
CA VAL A 323 -17.27 -10.48 -4.53
C VAL A 323 -18.30 -11.61 -4.42
N LYS A 324 -19.38 -11.58 -5.21
CA LYS A 324 -20.37 -12.66 -5.23
C LYS A 324 -19.76 -13.99 -5.64
N SER A 325 -18.93 -14.02 -6.69
CA SER A 325 -18.24 -15.23 -7.15
C SER A 325 -17.28 -15.78 -6.10
N VAL A 326 -16.46 -14.91 -5.49
CA VAL A 326 -15.56 -15.30 -4.38
C VAL A 326 -16.34 -15.91 -3.22
N ARG A 327 -17.50 -15.34 -2.88
CA ARG A 327 -18.35 -15.83 -1.78
C ARG A 327 -18.90 -17.22 -2.05
N ILE A 328 -19.44 -17.45 -3.24
CA ILE A 328 -19.98 -18.76 -3.65
C ILE A 328 -18.89 -19.85 -3.55
N GLU A 329 -17.68 -19.55 -4.02
CA GLU A 329 -16.55 -20.47 -3.90
C GLU A 329 -16.16 -20.70 -2.44
N SER A 330 -16.09 -19.63 -1.64
CA SER A 330 -15.65 -19.71 -0.24
C SER A 330 -16.62 -20.45 0.68
N THR A 331 -17.92 -20.44 0.42
CA THR A 331 -18.92 -21.12 1.26
C THR A 331 -19.02 -22.62 0.97
N SER A 332 -18.43 -23.08 -0.14
CA SER A 332 -18.44 -24.49 -0.55
C SER A 332 -17.40 -25.30 0.21
N GLY A 333 -17.70 -25.61 1.47
CA GLY A 333 -16.92 -26.55 2.28
C GLY A 333 -15.50 -26.09 2.61
N ASN A 334 -15.28 -24.78 2.78
CA ASN A 334 -13.96 -24.21 3.08
C ASN A 334 -13.62 -24.30 4.58
N PRO A 335 -12.55 -25.04 4.98
CA PRO A 335 -12.13 -25.15 6.37
C PRO A 335 -11.17 -24.03 6.81
N GLY A 336 -10.69 -23.16 5.90
CA GLY A 336 -9.67 -22.14 6.19
C GLY A 336 -10.07 -20.72 5.74
N PRO A 337 -9.29 -19.70 6.14
CA PRO A 337 -9.56 -18.30 5.79
C PRO A 337 -9.38 -18.05 4.29
N ILE A 338 -10.02 -16.98 3.80
CA ILE A 338 -9.79 -16.45 2.45
C ILE A 338 -8.56 -15.53 2.51
N ILE A 339 -7.56 -15.79 1.68
CA ILE A 339 -6.41 -14.87 1.55
C ILE A 339 -6.83 -13.73 0.64
N VAL A 340 -6.57 -12.50 1.06
CA VAL A 340 -6.75 -11.30 0.24
C VAL A 340 -5.44 -10.51 0.24
N HIS A 341 -4.95 -10.18 -0.94
CA HIS A 341 -3.76 -9.35 -1.09
C HIS A 341 -3.88 -8.38 -2.26
N CYS A 342 -3.18 -7.26 -2.15
CA CYS A 342 -2.89 -6.34 -3.23
C CYS A 342 -1.37 -6.17 -3.32
N SER A 343 -0.85 -4.93 -3.33
CA SER A 343 0.58 -4.68 -3.14
C SER A 343 0.96 -4.60 -1.65
N ALA A 344 0.37 -3.68 -0.89
CA ALA A 344 0.66 -3.50 0.53
C ALA A 344 -0.17 -4.41 1.45
N GLY A 345 -1.35 -4.85 0.99
CA GLY A 345 -2.26 -5.69 1.77
C GLY A 345 -3.20 -4.94 2.73
N VAL A 346 -3.46 -3.64 2.47
CA VAL A 346 -4.25 -2.78 3.39
C VAL A 346 -5.30 -1.88 2.72
N GLY A 347 -5.23 -1.73 1.39
CA GLY A 347 -6.03 -0.77 0.61
C GLY A 347 -7.49 -1.15 0.43
#